data_AF-A0A3D0HL39-F1
#
_entry.id   AF-A0A3D0HL39-F1
#
_cell.length_a   1.000
_cell.length_b   1.000
_cell.length_c   1.000
_cell.angle_alpha   90.00
_cell.angle_beta   90.00
_cell.angle_gamma   90.00
#
_symmetry.space_group_name_H-M   'P 1'
#
loop_
_entity.id
_entity.type
_entity.pdbx_description
1 polymer ?
#
loop_
_entity_poly.entity_id
_entity_poly.type
_entity_poly.pdbx_seq_one_letter_code
_entity_poly.pdbx_strand_id
1 'polypeptide(L)'
;MGYRLSGLNGSAVNNEKGLKKLEKYADKYGLTDLSGVELTEAEPHVSDSDAVRSAIGQGTNSYTPVQLSRYVSTISNGGTCYDLTLVDKVSDPSKDNKIQNNKANVRNELDVKSSTMDAIRKGMYMVVNSGSLKTVFQKVPVKVAGKTGTAQISANEPNHALFVSYAPYQSPKISVTVVIPN
;
A
#
# COMPACT_ATOMS: atom_id res chain seq x y z
N MET A 1 -12.24 15.40 -1.29
CA MET A 1 -10.95 15.10 -0.62
C MET A 1 -9.77 15.54 -1.49
N GLY A 2 -9.65 15.04 -2.73
CA GLY A 2 -8.56 15.39 -3.65
C GLY A 2 -8.37 16.90 -3.90
N TYR A 3 -9.44 17.65 -4.17
CA TYR A 3 -9.34 19.10 -4.40
C TYR A 3 -8.75 19.90 -3.21
N ARG A 4 -8.89 19.40 -1.96
CA ARG A 4 -8.32 20.05 -0.77
C ARG A 4 -6.80 19.84 -0.67
N LEU A 5 -6.27 18.78 -1.28
CA LEU A 5 -4.83 18.51 -1.35
C LEU A 5 -4.14 19.50 -2.30
N SER A 6 -4.79 19.78 -3.41
CA SER A 6 -4.38 20.76 -4.42
C SER A 6 -4.44 22.20 -3.93
N GLY A 7 -5.35 22.52 -2.98
CA GLY A 7 -5.66 23.90 -2.65
C GLY A 7 -6.48 24.57 -3.77
N LEU A 8 -6.87 25.82 -3.54
CA LEU A 8 -7.68 26.61 -4.46
C LEU A 8 -6.87 27.82 -4.95
N ASN A 9 -6.73 27.97 -6.27
CA ASN A 9 -6.35 29.25 -6.89
C ASN A 9 -7.65 29.89 -7.39
N GLY A 10 -8.32 30.69 -6.57
CA GLY A 10 -9.69 31.13 -6.85
C GLY A 10 -10.67 29.94 -6.87
N SER A 11 -11.33 29.70 -8.00
CA SER A 11 -12.28 28.58 -8.17
C SER A 11 -11.65 27.29 -8.72
N ALA A 12 -10.36 27.31 -9.11
CA ALA A 12 -9.70 26.21 -9.81
C ALA A 12 -8.77 25.40 -8.89
N VAL A 13 -8.74 24.09 -9.14
CA VAL A 13 -7.85 23.12 -8.48
C VAL A 13 -6.41 23.33 -8.95
N ASN A 14 -5.47 23.54 -8.04
CA ASN A 14 -4.05 23.58 -8.40
C ASN A 14 -3.51 22.14 -8.56
N ASN A 15 -3.53 21.65 -9.80
CA ASN A 15 -3.18 20.27 -10.13
C ASN A 15 -1.74 19.93 -9.75
N GLU A 16 -0.79 20.79 -10.13
CA GLU A 16 0.65 20.60 -9.88
C GLU A 16 0.94 20.45 -8.39
N LYS A 17 0.37 21.32 -7.55
CA LYS A 17 0.53 21.26 -6.10
C LYS A 17 -0.06 19.97 -5.51
N GLY A 18 -1.20 19.53 -6.04
CA GLY A 18 -1.86 18.29 -5.63
C GLY A 18 -1.00 17.06 -5.95
N LEU A 19 -0.52 16.97 -7.19
CA LEU A 19 0.32 15.86 -7.66
C LEU A 19 1.65 15.80 -6.92
N LYS A 20 2.36 16.92 -6.77
CA LYS A 20 3.59 16.99 -5.96
C LYS A 20 3.39 16.53 -4.52
N LYS A 21 2.22 16.84 -3.93
CA LYS A 21 1.89 16.39 -2.59
C LYS A 21 1.60 14.89 -2.55
N LEU A 22 0.88 14.35 -3.53
CA LEU A 22 0.63 12.91 -3.65
C LEU A 22 1.94 12.14 -3.82
N GLU A 23 2.80 12.58 -4.74
CA GLU A 23 4.13 12.01 -4.99
C GLU A 23 4.99 12.01 -3.73
N LYS A 24 5.07 13.14 -3.01
CA LYS A 24 5.79 13.21 -1.73
C LYS A 24 5.33 12.16 -0.73
N TYR A 25 4.02 11.89 -0.62
CA TYR A 25 3.53 10.88 0.31
C TYR A 25 3.67 9.47 -0.26
N ALA A 26 3.49 9.27 -1.57
CA ALA A 26 3.74 7.99 -2.23
C ALA A 26 5.20 7.54 -1.99
N ASP A 27 6.17 8.43 -2.19
CA ASP A 27 7.58 8.21 -1.90
C ASP A 27 7.80 7.77 -0.46
N LYS A 28 7.22 8.48 0.51
CA LYS A 28 7.36 8.14 1.93
C LYS A 28 6.98 6.68 2.23
N TYR A 29 5.94 6.15 1.59
CA TYR A 29 5.52 4.76 1.76
C TYR A 29 6.18 3.77 0.78
N GLY A 30 7.16 4.20 -0.03
CA GLY A 30 7.82 3.35 -1.02
C GLY A 30 6.91 2.98 -2.19
N LEU A 31 6.06 3.90 -2.66
CA LEU A 31 5.27 3.71 -3.88
C LEU A 31 5.93 4.37 -5.10
N THR A 32 7.19 4.79 -5.00
CA THR A 32 7.99 5.36 -6.11
C THR A 32 9.09 4.44 -6.60
N ASP A 33 9.36 3.34 -5.88
CA ASP A 33 10.44 2.40 -6.19
C ASP A 33 9.91 0.96 -6.19
N LEU A 34 10.67 0.03 -6.79
CA LEU A 34 10.41 -1.40 -6.68
C LEU A 34 10.33 -1.85 -5.22
N SER A 35 9.59 -2.93 -4.94
CA SER A 35 9.35 -3.42 -3.57
C SER A 35 10.58 -3.98 -2.88
N GLY A 36 11.62 -4.28 -3.66
CA GLY A 36 12.87 -4.91 -3.20
C GLY A 36 12.84 -6.44 -3.27
N VAL A 37 11.69 -7.03 -3.64
CA VAL A 37 11.57 -8.48 -3.78
C VAL A 37 12.53 -8.98 -4.87
N GLU A 38 13.12 -10.16 -4.67
CA GLU A 38 14.10 -10.74 -5.59
C GLU A 38 13.45 -11.39 -6.83
N LEU A 39 12.39 -10.76 -7.35
CA LEU A 39 11.67 -11.14 -8.58
C LEU A 39 11.52 -9.92 -9.49
N THR A 40 11.26 -10.15 -10.77
CA THR A 40 10.96 -9.07 -11.72
C THR A 40 9.67 -8.36 -11.32
N GLU A 41 9.74 -7.03 -11.25
CA GLU A 41 8.62 -6.15 -10.97
C GLU A 41 8.43 -5.12 -12.09
N ALA A 42 7.19 -4.69 -12.32
CA ALA A 42 6.93 -3.52 -13.14
C ALA A 42 7.26 -2.25 -12.34
N GLU A 43 7.83 -1.24 -13.01
CA GLU A 43 8.10 0.06 -12.40
C GLU A 43 6.80 0.68 -11.87
N PRO A 44 6.78 1.17 -10.60
CA PRO A 44 5.63 1.88 -10.08
C PRO A 44 5.47 3.21 -10.83
N HIS A 45 4.22 3.62 -11.01
CA HIS A 45 3.91 4.92 -11.59
C HIS A 45 3.00 5.69 -10.64
N VAL A 46 3.54 6.71 -9.99
CA VAL A 46 2.72 7.71 -9.30
C VAL A 46 2.09 8.61 -10.36
N SER A 47 0.80 8.87 -10.22
CA SER A 47 0.11 9.66 -11.23
C SER A 47 0.68 11.07 -11.38
N ASP A 48 0.82 11.47 -12.63
CA ASP A 48 1.31 12.76 -13.13
C ASP A 48 0.20 13.65 -13.72
N SER A 49 -1.06 13.21 -13.63
CA SER A 49 -2.24 13.91 -14.14
C SER A 49 -3.40 13.86 -13.16
N ASP A 50 -4.31 14.84 -13.24
CA ASP A 50 -5.54 14.93 -12.44
C ASP A 50 -5.41 14.55 -10.95
N ALA A 51 -4.94 15.48 -10.12
CA ALA A 51 -4.78 15.34 -8.68
C ALA A 51 -6.06 14.88 -7.96
N VAL A 52 -7.26 15.17 -8.50
CA VAL A 52 -8.52 14.80 -7.87
C VAL A 52 -8.78 13.30 -8.04
N ARG A 53 -8.62 12.78 -9.26
CA ARG A 53 -8.69 11.33 -9.53
C ARG A 53 -7.52 10.59 -8.90
N SER A 54 -6.33 11.16 -8.94
CA SER A 54 -5.13 10.55 -8.38
C SER A 54 -5.20 10.37 -6.86
N ALA A 55 -5.87 11.28 -6.15
CA ALA A 55 -6.10 11.15 -4.71
C ALA A 55 -7.03 9.98 -4.32
N ILE A 56 -7.75 9.37 -5.27
CA ILE A 56 -8.57 8.17 -5.02
C ILE A 56 -7.97 6.90 -5.65
N GLY A 57 -6.71 6.96 -6.11
CA GLY A 57 -6.01 5.84 -6.74
C GLY A 57 -6.35 5.65 -8.23
N GLN A 58 -7.00 6.64 -8.86
CA GLN A 58 -7.27 6.68 -10.30
C GLN A 58 -6.21 7.56 -11.00
N GLY A 59 -6.47 7.96 -12.25
CA GLY A 59 -5.51 8.74 -13.04
C GLY A 59 -4.52 7.82 -13.72
N THR A 60 -3.24 8.18 -13.67
CA THR A 60 -2.13 7.38 -14.19
C THR A 60 -1.45 6.51 -13.13
N ASN A 61 -2.01 6.40 -11.92
CA ASN A 61 -1.45 5.53 -10.88
C ASN A 61 -1.39 4.07 -11.36
N SER A 62 -0.22 3.43 -11.24
CA SER A 62 -0.02 2.03 -11.57
C SER A 62 0.93 1.39 -10.57
N TYR A 63 0.46 0.34 -9.89
CA TYR A 63 1.22 -0.35 -8.86
C TYR A 63 1.00 -1.86 -8.94
N THR A 64 2.05 -2.63 -8.69
CA THR A 64 1.96 -4.08 -8.56
C THR A 64 1.35 -4.48 -7.21
N PRO A 65 0.71 -5.65 -7.07
CA PRO A 65 0.21 -6.14 -5.79
C PRO A 65 1.30 -6.26 -4.71
N VAL A 66 2.55 -6.51 -5.08
CA VAL A 66 3.67 -6.61 -4.14
C VAL A 66 4.10 -5.23 -3.62
N GLN A 67 4.08 -4.18 -4.47
CA GLN A 67 4.28 -2.79 -4.05
C GLN A 67 3.17 -2.33 -3.07
N LEU A 68 1.90 -2.67 -3.35
CA LEU A 68 0.79 -2.41 -2.44
C LEU A 68 0.92 -3.19 -1.11
N SER A 69 1.48 -4.39 -1.14
CA SER A 69 1.76 -5.18 0.07
C SER A 69 2.84 -4.53 0.93
N ARG A 70 3.89 -3.96 0.34
CA ARG A 70 4.89 -3.14 1.05
C ARG A 70 4.24 -1.91 1.70
N TYR A 71 3.41 -1.20 0.94
CA TYR A 71 2.64 -0.03 1.43
C TYR A 71 1.81 -0.38 2.68
N VAL A 72 1.04 -1.47 2.63
CA VAL A 72 0.18 -1.90 3.75
C VAL A 72 0.99 -2.40 4.93
N SER A 73 2.10 -3.09 4.67
CA SER A 73 2.99 -3.57 5.72
C SER A 73 3.60 -2.41 6.50
N THR A 74 4.01 -1.35 5.81
CA THR A 74 4.48 -0.09 6.40
C THR A 74 3.44 0.55 7.32
N ILE A 75 2.16 0.54 6.95
CA ILE A 75 1.08 1.01 7.82
C ILE A 75 0.91 0.09 9.03
N SER A 76 0.91 -1.22 8.80
CA SER A 76 0.61 -2.21 9.84
C SER A 76 1.68 -2.27 10.93
N ASN A 77 2.95 -2.10 10.57
CA ASN A 77 4.08 -2.21 11.50
C ASN A 77 4.40 -0.90 12.24
N GLY A 78 3.62 0.17 12.00
CA GLY A 78 3.77 1.44 12.69
C GLY A 78 4.57 2.50 11.94
N GLY A 79 5.05 2.22 10.73
CA GLY A 79 5.62 3.22 9.84
C GLY A 79 7.00 2.89 9.27
N THR A 80 7.54 1.69 9.48
CA THR A 80 8.83 1.30 8.90
C THR A 80 8.61 0.65 7.54
N CYS A 81 9.08 1.31 6.48
CA CYS A 81 9.05 0.77 5.13
C CYS A 81 10.29 -0.11 4.92
N TYR A 82 10.07 -1.40 4.77
CA TYR A 82 11.12 -2.37 4.49
C TYR A 82 11.14 -2.74 3.01
N ASP A 83 12.32 -3.00 2.47
CA ASP A 83 12.45 -3.77 1.25
C ASP A 83 12.02 -5.22 1.52
N LEU A 84 11.15 -5.74 0.66
CA LEU A 84 10.63 -7.10 0.78
C LEU A 84 11.71 -8.09 0.36
N THR A 85 11.66 -9.29 0.95
CA THR A 85 12.56 -10.37 0.57
C THR A 85 11.86 -11.72 0.62
N LEU A 86 12.17 -12.57 -0.34
CA LEU A 86 11.78 -14.00 -0.40
C LEU A 86 12.91 -14.91 0.08
N VAL A 87 14.15 -14.44 0.01
CA VAL A 87 15.33 -15.23 0.37
C VAL A 87 15.57 -15.06 1.86
N ASP A 88 15.39 -16.13 2.65
CA ASP A 88 15.76 -16.12 4.08
C ASP A 88 17.26 -16.36 4.26
N LYS A 89 17.82 -17.33 3.54
CA LYS A 89 19.21 -17.76 3.67
C LYS A 89 19.78 -18.26 2.36
N VAL A 90 21.07 -18.02 2.16
CA VAL A 90 21.86 -18.61 1.08
C VAL A 90 22.98 -19.44 1.69
N SER A 91 23.09 -20.71 1.29
CA SER A 91 24.17 -21.61 1.69
C SER A 91 25.06 -21.91 0.50
N ASP A 92 26.38 -21.84 0.70
CA ASP A 92 27.38 -22.19 -0.31
C ASP A 92 28.06 -23.53 0.05
N PRO A 93 27.75 -24.63 -0.64
CA PRO A 93 28.35 -25.94 -0.38
C PRO A 93 29.87 -25.96 -0.58
N SER A 94 30.41 -25.06 -1.40
CA SER A 94 31.85 -24.97 -1.67
C SER A 94 32.63 -24.28 -0.56
N LYS A 95 31.94 -23.60 0.36
CA LYS A 95 32.52 -22.87 1.50
C LYS A 95 32.08 -23.45 2.83
N ASP A 96 32.20 -24.77 2.98
CA ASP A 96 31.86 -25.50 4.22
C ASP A 96 30.42 -25.22 4.69
N ASN A 97 29.49 -25.14 3.73
CA ASN A 97 28.08 -24.77 3.98
C ASN A 97 27.89 -23.44 4.71
N LYS A 98 28.77 -22.45 4.52
CA LYS A 98 28.62 -21.13 5.15
C LYS A 98 27.25 -20.53 4.81
N ILE A 99 26.45 -20.29 5.85
CA ILE A 99 25.10 -19.72 5.75
C ILE A 99 25.19 -18.20 5.82
N GLN A 100 24.67 -17.54 4.80
CA GLN A 100 24.41 -16.10 4.81
C GLN A 100 22.92 -15.89 5.09
N ASN A 101 22.59 -15.33 6.25
CA ASN A 101 21.22 -14.95 6.57
C ASN A 101 20.92 -13.63 5.87
N ASN A 102 19.83 -13.60 5.12
CA ASN A 102 19.30 -12.37 4.58
C ASN A 102 18.45 -11.66 5.64
N LYS A 103 18.37 -10.34 5.56
CA LYS A 103 17.50 -9.54 6.42
C LYS A 103 16.86 -8.46 5.57
N ALA A 104 15.62 -8.14 5.88
CA ALA A 104 14.95 -7.01 5.26
C ALA A 104 15.70 -5.70 5.57
N ASN A 105 15.96 -4.90 4.54
CA ASN A 105 16.57 -3.58 4.69
C ASN A 105 15.50 -2.55 4.99
N VAL A 106 15.83 -1.55 5.82
CA VAL A 106 14.95 -0.40 6.04
C VAL A 106 15.13 0.57 4.88
N ARG A 107 14.09 0.74 4.06
CA ARG A 107 14.04 1.75 2.99
C ARG A 107 13.76 3.12 3.55
N ASN A 108 12.80 3.23 4.48
CA ASN A 108 12.41 4.50 5.09
C ASN A 108 11.67 4.30 6.42
N GLU A 109 11.66 5.33 7.26
CA GLU A 109 10.82 5.41 8.46
C GLU A 109 9.90 6.62 8.37
N LEU A 110 8.61 6.39 8.54
CA LEU A 110 7.60 7.43 8.46
C LEU A 110 7.63 8.32 9.70
N ASP A 111 8.07 9.56 9.53
CA ASP A 111 7.82 10.63 10.51
C ASP A 111 6.35 11.08 10.41
N VAL A 112 5.47 10.36 11.11
CA VAL A 112 4.05 10.65 11.27
C VAL A 112 3.64 10.52 12.74
N LYS A 113 2.79 11.44 13.19
CA LYS A 113 2.26 11.38 14.56
C LYS A 113 1.56 10.04 14.80
N SER A 114 1.78 9.45 15.97
CA SER A 114 1.10 8.22 16.40
C SER A 114 -0.42 8.31 16.25
N SER A 115 -0.99 9.44 16.66
CA SER A 115 -2.43 9.72 16.50
C SER A 115 -2.93 9.62 15.05
N THR A 116 -2.10 10.01 14.08
CA THR A 116 -2.42 9.91 12.66
C THR A 116 -2.34 8.45 12.19
N MET A 117 -1.30 7.72 12.58
CA MET A 117 -1.17 6.30 12.26
C MET A 117 -2.32 5.48 12.86
N ASP A 118 -2.69 5.77 14.11
CA ASP A 118 -3.83 5.14 14.79
C ASP A 118 -5.15 5.43 14.09
N ALA A 119 -5.35 6.67 13.62
CA ALA A 119 -6.54 7.02 12.85
C ALA A 119 -6.62 6.25 11.52
N ILE A 120 -5.49 6.10 10.80
CA ILE A 120 -5.42 5.31 9.55
C ILE A 120 -5.76 3.85 9.85
N ARG A 121 -5.07 3.24 10.82
CA ARG A 121 -5.27 1.84 11.21
C ARG A 121 -6.71 1.58 11.67
N LYS A 122 -7.27 2.47 12.49
CA LYS A 122 -8.67 2.40 12.93
C LYS A 122 -9.65 2.49 11.76
N GLY A 123 -9.39 3.38 10.79
CA GLY A 123 -10.19 3.47 9.56
C GLY A 123 -10.20 2.14 8.80
N MET A 124 -9.04 1.52 8.60
CA MET A 124 -8.93 0.20 7.96
C MET A 124 -9.65 -0.91 8.76
N TYR A 125 -9.58 -0.87 10.09
CA TYR A 125 -10.33 -1.79 10.95
C TYR A 125 -11.85 -1.64 10.75
N MET A 126 -12.34 -0.41 10.71
CA MET A 126 -13.78 -0.12 10.58
C MET A 126 -14.36 -0.59 9.24
N VAL A 127 -13.59 -0.52 8.15
CA VAL A 127 -14.01 -1.06 6.84
C VAL A 127 -14.38 -2.54 6.94
N VAL A 128 -13.57 -3.31 7.66
CA VAL A 128 -13.76 -4.76 7.77
C VAL A 128 -14.77 -5.12 8.86
N ASN A 129 -14.75 -4.45 10.00
CA ASN A 129 -15.49 -4.88 11.19
C ASN A 129 -16.82 -4.14 11.42
N SER A 130 -17.01 -2.99 10.76
CA SER A 130 -18.21 -2.16 10.89
C SER A 130 -18.88 -1.85 9.55
N GLY A 131 -18.23 -2.20 8.43
CA GLY A 131 -18.73 -1.96 7.08
C GLY A 131 -19.28 -3.20 6.38
N SER A 132 -19.34 -3.11 5.05
CA SER A 132 -19.88 -4.14 4.15
C SER A 132 -19.17 -5.49 4.22
N LEU A 133 -17.92 -5.53 4.70
CA LEU A 133 -17.12 -6.75 4.79
C LEU A 133 -17.35 -7.53 6.10
N LYS A 134 -18.12 -7.01 7.05
CA LYS A 134 -18.31 -7.63 8.37
C LYS A 134 -18.76 -9.08 8.28
N THR A 135 -19.74 -9.37 7.41
CA THR A 135 -20.30 -10.72 7.24
C THR A 135 -19.32 -11.69 6.59
N VAL A 136 -18.44 -11.20 5.72
CA VAL A 136 -17.39 -12.00 5.06
C VAL A 136 -16.33 -12.43 6.06
N PHE A 137 -15.91 -11.52 6.94
CA PHE A 137 -14.84 -11.76 7.91
C PHE A 137 -15.31 -12.25 9.29
N GLN A 138 -16.61 -12.42 9.51
CA GLN A 138 -17.16 -12.77 10.83
C GLN A 138 -16.65 -14.09 11.42
N LYS A 139 -16.27 -15.05 10.56
CA LYS A 139 -15.76 -16.38 10.95
C LYS A 139 -14.24 -16.43 11.07
N VAL A 140 -13.54 -15.34 10.73
CA VAL A 140 -12.08 -15.28 10.87
C VAL A 140 -11.74 -15.11 12.35
N PRO A 141 -10.88 -15.97 12.93
CA PRO A 141 -10.63 -15.99 14.38
C PRO A 141 -9.81 -14.79 14.88
N VAL A 142 -9.32 -13.95 13.97
CA VAL A 142 -8.53 -12.75 14.26
C VAL A 142 -9.21 -11.52 13.70
N LYS A 143 -8.98 -10.37 14.34
CA LYS A 143 -9.44 -9.09 13.83
C LYS A 143 -8.60 -8.67 12.63
N VAL A 144 -9.25 -8.49 11.48
CA VAL A 144 -8.61 -8.02 10.24
C VAL A 144 -8.85 -6.52 10.08
N ALA A 145 -7.88 -5.80 9.56
CA ALA A 145 -8.03 -4.42 9.08
C ALA A 145 -7.65 -4.38 7.60
N GLY A 146 -8.37 -3.60 6.81
CA GLY A 146 -8.12 -3.56 5.37
C GLY A 146 -8.89 -2.46 4.65
N LYS A 147 -8.73 -2.43 3.33
CA LYS A 147 -9.42 -1.49 2.45
C LYS A 147 -9.70 -2.14 1.10
N THR A 148 -10.93 -1.94 0.63
CA THR A 148 -11.34 -2.31 -0.74
C THR A 148 -10.90 -1.26 -1.75
N GLY A 149 -10.63 -1.68 -2.97
CA GLY A 149 -10.40 -0.82 -4.13
C GLY A 149 -11.17 -1.35 -5.33
N THR A 150 -11.51 -0.44 -6.24
CA THR A 150 -12.13 -0.76 -7.52
C THR A 150 -11.38 0.05 -8.57
N ALA A 151 -10.63 -0.64 -9.42
CA ALA A 151 -9.89 -0.01 -10.52
C ALA A 151 -10.65 -0.24 -11.82
N GLN A 152 -11.00 0.84 -12.50
CA GLN A 152 -11.76 0.81 -13.73
C GLN A 152 -10.80 0.69 -14.91
N ILE A 153 -11.07 -0.25 -15.81
CA ILE A 153 -10.29 -0.42 -17.04
C ILE A 153 -10.85 0.53 -18.11
N SER A 154 -12.12 0.35 -18.46
CA SER A 154 -12.85 1.18 -19.42
C SER A 154 -14.34 1.23 -19.05
N ALA A 155 -15.16 1.95 -19.82
CA ALA A 155 -16.61 1.95 -19.58
C ALA A 155 -17.29 0.63 -19.98
N ASN A 156 -16.63 -0.19 -20.80
CA ASN A 156 -17.20 -1.38 -21.42
C ASN A 156 -16.62 -2.69 -20.85
N GLU A 157 -15.75 -2.60 -19.85
CA GLU A 157 -15.09 -3.76 -19.26
C GLU A 157 -15.35 -3.83 -17.75
N PRO A 158 -15.43 -5.04 -17.17
CA PRO A 158 -15.54 -5.20 -15.72
C PRO A 158 -14.33 -4.60 -14.97
N ASN A 159 -14.57 -4.16 -13.74
CA ASN A 159 -13.57 -3.46 -12.93
C ASN A 159 -12.72 -4.46 -12.14
N HIS A 160 -11.41 -4.22 -12.05
CA HIS A 160 -10.59 -4.99 -11.10
C HIS A 160 -11.05 -4.77 -9.66
N ALA A 161 -11.21 -5.85 -8.92
CA ALA A 161 -11.47 -5.84 -7.49
C ALA A 161 -10.15 -5.97 -6.72
N LEU A 162 -9.87 -5.00 -5.85
CA LEU A 162 -8.67 -4.97 -5.01
C LEU A 162 -9.08 -5.05 -3.54
N PHE A 163 -8.34 -5.83 -2.76
CA PHE A 163 -8.39 -5.77 -1.31
C PHE A 163 -6.99 -5.83 -0.72
N VAL A 164 -6.66 -4.82 0.09
CA VAL A 164 -5.43 -4.80 0.89
C VAL A 164 -5.78 -4.97 2.36
N SER A 165 -5.01 -5.75 3.10
CA SER A 165 -5.31 -6.03 4.50
C SER A 165 -4.10 -6.45 5.32
N TYR A 166 -4.26 -6.40 6.64
CA TYR A 166 -3.34 -7.01 7.59
C TYR A 166 -4.09 -7.58 8.80
N ALA A 167 -3.46 -8.53 9.48
CA ALA A 167 -3.98 -9.14 10.70
C ALA A 167 -2.86 -9.70 11.59
N PRO A 168 -3.12 -9.92 12.89
CA PRO A 168 -4.23 -9.36 13.67
C PRO A 168 -4.14 -7.82 13.78
N TYR A 169 -5.29 -7.14 13.90
CA TYR A 169 -5.35 -5.67 13.96
C TYR A 169 -4.49 -5.07 15.08
N GLN A 170 -4.53 -5.64 16.29
CA GLN A 170 -3.79 -5.12 17.44
C GLN A 170 -2.28 -5.37 17.36
N SER A 171 -1.88 -6.56 16.90
CA SER A 171 -0.47 -6.95 16.75
C SER A 171 -0.27 -7.58 15.37
N PRO A 172 -0.11 -6.77 14.32
CA PRO A 172 -0.01 -7.28 12.95
C PRO A 172 1.15 -8.27 12.77
N LYS A 173 0.87 -9.34 12.05
CA LYS A 173 1.82 -10.42 11.72
C LYS A 173 1.87 -10.75 10.24
N ILE A 174 0.78 -10.49 9.52
CA ILE A 174 0.65 -10.77 8.09
C ILE A 174 -0.06 -9.61 7.40
N SER A 175 0.42 -9.26 6.21
CA SER A 175 -0.25 -8.39 5.25
C SER A 175 -0.63 -9.22 4.02
N VAL A 176 -1.80 -8.96 3.45
CA VAL A 176 -2.31 -9.65 2.26
C VAL A 176 -2.89 -8.63 1.30
N THR A 177 -2.46 -8.69 0.04
CA THR A 177 -3.03 -7.94 -1.08
C THR A 177 -3.59 -8.92 -2.10
N VAL A 178 -4.85 -8.73 -2.49
CA VAL A 178 -5.52 -9.54 -3.52
C VAL A 178 -6.04 -8.61 -4.61
N VAL A 179 -5.72 -8.95 -5.86
CA VAL A 179 -6.32 -8.36 -7.05
C VAL A 179 -7.04 -9.47 -7.80
N ILE A 180 -8.32 -9.26 -8.06
CA ILE A 180 -9.11 -10.09 -8.97
C ILE A 180 -9.34 -9.25 -10.23
N PRO A 181 -8.80 -9.65 -11.39
CA PRO A 181 -9.06 -8.95 -12.62
C PRO A 181 -10.50 -9.20 -13.07
N ASN A 182 -11.16 -8.14 -13.54
CA ASN A 182 -12.48 -8.09 -14.16
C ASN A 182 -13.67 -8.35 -13.22
#